data_AF-A0A6B9FAR7-F1
#
_entry.id   AF-A0A6B9FAR7-F1
#
_cell.length_a   1.000
_cell.length_b   1.000
_cell.length_c   1.000
_cell.angle_alpha   90.00
_cell.angle_beta   90.00
_cell.angle_gamma   90.00
#
_symmetry.space_group_name_H-M   'P 1'
#
loop_
_entity.id
_entity.type
_entity.pdbx_description
1 polymer ?
#
loop_
_entity_poly.entity_id
_entity_poly.type
_entity_poly.pdbx_seq_one_letter_code
_entity_poly.pdbx_strand_id
1 'polypeptide(L)'
;MNDDDRDGERVVRCPVEGCDAEKLARGIHLHILRSSDAAHGDQGEYPDGVTLDNLEEVGRESVDVDYPESRASESVSRRCPYCRQHFSGKNGVLIHLGQLAGRKNHPEGASELHEPEDFAVIRLDEDENVISVVKNAPVVYSGDPDEMNESDGKEAFATFSREQMDHLYRVISDAGVEDERVKTMLQRPYIDHRNRE
;
A
#
# COMPACT_ATOMS: atom_id res chain seq x y z
N MET A 1 -50.86 17.05 -5.12
CA MET A 1 -50.14 16.78 -6.38
C MET A 1 -48.96 15.93 -6.00
N ASN A 2 -48.88 14.75 -6.60
CA ASN A 2 -47.97 13.65 -6.26
C ASN A 2 -46.51 14.03 -6.55
N ASP A 3 -45.64 13.89 -5.56
CA ASP A 3 -44.23 13.56 -5.80
C ASP A 3 -44.01 12.17 -5.21
N ASP A 4 -43.82 11.23 -6.12
CA ASP A 4 -43.74 9.78 -5.92
C ASP A 4 -42.42 9.43 -5.19
N ASP A 5 -42.55 8.90 -3.98
CA ASP A 5 -41.50 8.39 -3.11
C ASP A 5 -40.59 7.41 -3.85
N ARG A 6 -39.41 7.90 -4.27
CA ARG A 6 -38.39 7.10 -4.96
C ARG A 6 -37.07 7.06 -4.20
N ASP A 7 -37.14 7.02 -2.87
CA ASP A 7 -36.00 7.09 -1.92
C ASP A 7 -35.19 5.78 -1.79
N GLY A 8 -35.09 5.00 -2.86
CA GLY A 8 -34.29 3.77 -2.92
C GLY A 8 -33.14 3.89 -3.92
N GLU A 9 -31.95 3.43 -3.54
CA GLU A 9 -30.84 3.30 -4.49
C GLU A 9 -31.14 2.17 -5.49
N ARG A 10 -30.76 2.39 -6.75
CA ARG A 10 -30.94 1.43 -7.83
C ARG A 10 -30.06 0.20 -7.60
N VAL A 11 -30.67 -0.98 -7.67
CA VAL A 11 -29.97 -2.27 -7.75
C VAL A 11 -29.86 -2.63 -9.23
N VAL A 12 -28.64 -2.91 -9.68
CA VAL A 12 -28.32 -3.21 -11.07
C VAL A 12 -27.63 -4.55 -11.20
N ARG A 13 -27.82 -5.21 -12.34
CA ARG A 13 -27.12 -6.46 -12.68
C ARG A 13 -25.73 -6.17 -13.21
N CYS A 14 -24.79 -7.06 -12.91
CA CYS A 14 -23.47 -7.03 -13.51
C CYS A 14 -23.57 -7.21 -15.04
N PRO A 15 -22.94 -6.33 -15.85
CA PRO A 15 -22.96 -6.45 -17.31
C PRO A 15 -21.97 -7.49 -17.86
N VAL A 16 -21.19 -8.14 -16.99
CA VAL A 16 -20.20 -9.15 -17.38
C VAL A 16 -20.90 -10.49 -17.64
N GLU A 17 -20.74 -11.02 -18.85
CA GLU A 17 -21.28 -12.32 -19.25
C GLU A 17 -20.76 -13.44 -18.32
N GLY A 18 -21.68 -14.20 -17.74
CA GLY A 18 -21.36 -15.24 -16.75
C GLY A 18 -21.31 -14.77 -15.29
N CYS A 19 -21.66 -13.50 -15.02
CA CYS A 19 -21.85 -12.98 -13.67
C CYS A 19 -23.32 -12.59 -13.41
N ASP A 20 -23.96 -13.29 -12.47
CA ASP A 20 -25.33 -12.99 -12.03
C ASP A 20 -25.39 -12.09 -10.78
N ALA A 21 -24.31 -11.37 -10.48
CA ALA A 21 -24.28 -10.53 -9.29
C ALA A 21 -25.18 -9.30 -9.45
N GLU A 22 -26.05 -9.12 -8.47
CA GLU A 22 -26.84 -7.89 -8.29
C GLU A 22 -26.14 -7.00 -7.26
N LYS A 23 -25.91 -5.74 -7.61
CA LYS A 23 -25.23 -4.76 -6.76
C LYS A 23 -25.94 -3.43 -6.81
N LEU A 24 -25.76 -2.63 -5.77
CA LEU A 24 -26.12 -1.22 -5.81
C LEU A 24 -25.36 -0.53 -6.96
N ALA A 25 -26.02 0.39 -7.66
CA ALA A 25 -25.47 1.08 -8.81
C ALA A 25 -24.12 1.76 -8.50
N ARG A 26 -23.93 2.31 -7.30
CA ARG A 26 -22.64 2.88 -6.88
C ARG A 26 -21.52 1.86 -6.72
N GLY A 27 -21.86 0.60 -6.44
CA GLY A 27 -20.93 -0.47 -6.10
C GLY A 27 -20.47 -1.31 -7.30
N ILE A 28 -21.12 -1.18 -8.45
CA ILE A 28 -20.89 -2.07 -9.59
C ILE A 28 -19.49 -1.95 -10.19
N HIS A 29 -18.94 -0.73 -10.26
CA HIS A 29 -17.56 -0.48 -10.67
C HIS A 29 -16.57 -1.26 -9.82
N LEU A 30 -16.74 -1.19 -8.50
CA LEU A 30 -15.85 -1.83 -7.54
C LEU A 30 -15.98 -3.36 -7.58
N HIS A 31 -17.19 -3.88 -7.81
CA HIS A 31 -17.42 -5.30 -8.00
C HIS A 31 -16.58 -5.82 -9.19
N ILE A 32 -16.66 -5.17 -10.36
CA ILE A 32 -15.91 -5.59 -11.54
C ILE A 32 -14.40 -5.55 -11.27
N LEU A 33 -13.88 -4.46 -10.73
CA LEU A 33 -12.43 -4.29 -10.49
C LEU A 33 -11.84 -5.20 -9.42
N ARG A 34 -12.67 -5.77 -8.54
CA ARG A 34 -12.22 -6.62 -7.43
C ARG A 34 -12.47 -8.10 -7.65
N SER A 35 -13.35 -8.46 -8.57
CA SER A 35 -13.53 -9.85 -9.00
C SER A 35 -12.27 -10.35 -9.73
N SER A 36 -11.91 -11.60 -9.50
CA SER A 36 -10.77 -12.29 -10.13
C SER A 36 -11.20 -13.68 -10.60
N ASP A 37 -12.35 -13.75 -11.26
CA ASP A 37 -12.89 -14.99 -11.81
C ASP A 37 -12.75 -15.00 -13.35
N ALA A 38 -13.04 -16.15 -13.95
CA ALA A 38 -12.91 -16.33 -15.39
C ALA A 38 -13.80 -15.38 -16.22
N ALA A 39 -14.86 -14.81 -15.63
CA ALA A 39 -15.77 -13.90 -16.31
C ALA A 39 -15.25 -12.44 -16.25
N HIS A 40 -14.71 -12.02 -15.10
CA HIS A 40 -14.21 -10.65 -14.88
C HIS A 40 -12.77 -10.43 -15.34
N GLY A 41 -12.05 -11.50 -15.72
CA GLY A 41 -10.68 -11.40 -16.19
C GLY A 41 -9.71 -11.03 -15.06
N ASP A 42 -8.60 -10.37 -15.44
CA ASP A 42 -7.58 -9.97 -14.48
C ASP A 42 -8.11 -8.88 -13.55
N GLN A 43 -7.84 -9.08 -12.26
CA GLN A 43 -8.33 -8.19 -11.21
C GLN A 43 -7.79 -6.76 -11.41
N GLY A 44 -8.69 -5.78 -11.49
CA GLY A 44 -8.33 -4.35 -11.59
C GLY A 44 -8.43 -3.76 -12.99
N GLU A 45 -8.84 -4.55 -13.97
CA GLU A 45 -9.18 -4.08 -15.31
C GLU A 45 -10.66 -4.33 -15.59
N TYR A 46 -11.18 -3.66 -16.61
CA TYR A 46 -12.50 -3.95 -17.13
C TYR A 46 -12.38 -4.99 -18.24
N PRO A 47 -13.25 -6.01 -18.28
CA PRO A 47 -13.32 -6.90 -19.42
C PRO A 47 -13.64 -6.12 -20.72
N ASP A 48 -13.10 -6.60 -21.84
CA ASP A 48 -13.29 -5.97 -23.14
C ASP A 48 -14.78 -5.82 -23.48
N GLY A 49 -15.17 -4.61 -23.89
CA GLY A 49 -16.54 -4.30 -24.33
C GLY A 49 -17.56 -4.06 -23.22
N VAL A 50 -17.17 -4.15 -21.94
CA VAL A 50 -18.06 -3.86 -20.81
C VAL A 50 -18.13 -2.35 -20.54
N THR A 51 -19.36 -1.80 -20.50
CA THR A 51 -19.64 -0.40 -20.13
C THR A 51 -20.61 -0.32 -18.95
N LEU A 52 -20.53 0.77 -18.18
CA LEU A 52 -21.43 1.08 -17.07
C LEU A 52 -22.51 2.10 -17.41
N ASP A 53 -22.57 2.58 -18.65
CA ASP A 53 -23.47 3.69 -19.03
C ASP A 53 -24.94 3.30 -19.01
N ASN A 54 -25.26 2.04 -19.33
CA ASN A 54 -26.63 1.54 -19.48
C ASN A 54 -26.82 0.20 -18.75
N LEU A 55 -26.68 0.24 -17.42
CA LEU A 55 -26.87 -0.95 -16.58
C LEU A 55 -28.36 -1.29 -16.40
N GLU A 56 -28.67 -2.59 -16.47
CA GLU A 56 -30.00 -3.13 -16.23
C GLU A 56 -30.38 -2.95 -14.74
N GLU A 57 -31.45 -2.19 -14.48
CA GLU A 57 -32.02 -2.03 -13.13
C GLU A 57 -32.95 -3.21 -12.84
N VAL A 58 -32.61 -4.00 -11.82
CA VAL A 58 -33.37 -5.18 -11.37
C VAL A 58 -34.21 -4.88 -10.13
N GLY A 59 -33.95 -3.76 -9.45
CA GLY A 59 -34.71 -3.36 -8.27
C GLY A 59 -34.22 -2.07 -7.63
N ARG A 60 -34.74 -1.80 -6.42
CA ARG A 60 -34.34 -0.67 -5.58
C ARG A 60 -34.24 -1.11 -4.13
N GLU A 61 -33.26 -0.57 -3.43
CA GLU A 61 -32.97 -0.87 -2.03
C GLU A 61 -32.86 0.43 -1.23
N SER A 62 -33.53 0.51 -0.08
CA SER A 62 -33.40 1.64 0.83
C SER A 62 -32.03 1.59 1.52
N VAL A 63 -31.25 2.66 1.42
CA VAL A 63 -29.95 2.75 2.08
C VAL A 63 -30.00 3.77 3.20
N ASP A 64 -29.85 3.29 4.43
CA ASP A 64 -29.59 4.13 5.59
C ASP A 64 -28.07 4.23 5.79
N VAL A 65 -27.54 5.46 5.86
CA VAL A 65 -26.11 5.69 6.07
C VAL A 65 -25.93 6.43 7.38
N ASP A 66 -25.46 5.70 8.39
CA ASP A 66 -25.09 6.26 9.69
C ASP A 66 -23.74 7.00 9.56
N TYR A 67 -23.81 8.29 9.25
CA TYR A 67 -22.63 9.14 9.22
C TYR A 67 -22.25 9.55 10.64
N PRO A 68 -21.02 9.27 11.10
CA PRO A 68 -20.60 9.68 12.43
C PRO A 68 -20.55 11.21 12.53
N GLU A 69 -21.06 11.76 13.64
CA GLU A 69 -21.12 13.21 13.91
C GLU A 69 -19.74 13.87 13.98
N SER A 70 -18.70 13.09 14.31
CA SER A 70 -17.32 13.56 14.31
C SER A 70 -16.36 12.49 13.81
N ARG A 71 -15.28 12.93 13.15
CA ARG A 71 -14.18 12.07 12.73
C ARG A 71 -12.94 12.46 13.52
N ALA A 72 -12.34 11.52 14.22
CA ALA A 72 -11.03 11.73 14.82
C ALA A 72 -9.99 11.84 13.69
N SER A 73 -9.61 13.06 13.35
CA SER A 73 -8.53 13.32 12.39
C SER A 73 -7.20 13.39 13.13
N GLU A 74 -6.27 12.51 12.76
CA GLU A 74 -4.88 12.57 13.21
C GLU A 74 -4.06 13.37 12.19
N SER A 75 -3.30 14.37 12.66
CA SER A 75 -2.51 15.27 11.79
C SER A 75 -1.09 14.78 11.52
N VAL A 76 -0.80 13.50 11.79
CA VAL A 76 0.54 12.93 11.62
C VAL A 76 0.64 12.16 10.32
N SER A 77 1.79 12.20 9.66
CA SER A 77 2.06 11.39 8.48
C SER A 77 2.55 10.00 8.88
N ARG A 78 1.99 8.96 8.28
CA ARG A 78 2.33 7.56 8.54
C ARG A 78 2.86 6.90 7.28
N ARG A 79 3.85 6.04 7.42
CA ARG A 79 4.51 5.36 6.29
C ARG A 79 4.07 3.90 6.18
N CYS A 80 3.66 3.48 4.98
CA CYS A 80 3.38 2.08 4.68
C CYS A 80 4.69 1.25 4.68
N PRO A 81 4.73 0.07 5.33
CA PRO A 81 5.94 -0.76 5.40
C PRO A 81 6.29 -1.42 4.06
N TYR A 82 5.28 -1.64 3.19
CA TYR A 82 5.44 -2.39 1.95
C TYR A 82 5.94 -1.50 0.81
N CYS A 83 5.20 -0.44 0.48
CA CYS A 83 5.52 0.43 -0.65
C CYS A 83 6.30 1.69 -0.25
N ARG A 84 6.50 1.92 1.05
CA ARG A 84 7.21 3.08 1.62
C ARG A 84 6.56 4.44 1.35
N GLN A 85 5.37 4.48 0.76
CA GLN A 85 4.57 5.69 0.59
C GLN A 85 4.07 6.21 1.94
N HIS A 86 3.77 7.50 2.00
CA HIS A 86 3.29 8.17 3.20
C HIS A 86 1.84 8.63 3.05
N PHE A 87 1.11 8.64 4.17
CA PHE A 87 -0.33 8.91 4.22
C PHE A 87 -0.67 9.76 5.43
N SER A 88 -1.70 10.61 5.31
CA SER A 88 -2.19 11.41 6.42
C SER A 88 -3.02 10.56 7.39
N GLY A 89 -2.49 10.38 8.59
CA GLY A 89 -3.14 9.69 9.70
C GLY A 89 -3.36 8.19 9.51
N LYS A 90 -3.92 7.57 10.55
CA LYS A 90 -4.31 6.14 10.60
C LYS A 90 -5.20 5.70 9.44
N ASN A 91 -6.23 6.49 9.14
CA ASN A 91 -7.20 6.13 8.12
C ASN A 91 -6.59 6.11 6.72
N GLY A 92 -5.66 7.02 6.42
CA GLY A 92 -5.01 7.08 5.11
C GLY A 92 -4.23 5.80 4.79
N VAL A 93 -3.47 5.29 5.77
CA VAL A 93 -2.68 4.06 5.57
C VAL A 93 -3.56 2.80 5.54
N LEU A 94 -4.62 2.73 6.34
CA LEU A 94 -5.57 1.61 6.28
C LEU A 94 -6.33 1.55 4.95
N ILE A 95 -6.79 2.70 4.44
CA ILE A 95 -7.45 2.78 3.13
C ILE A 95 -6.50 2.30 2.03
N HIS A 96 -5.24 2.73 2.08
CA HIS A 96 -4.21 2.29 1.15
C HIS A 96 -4.01 0.76 1.16
N LEU A 97 -3.92 0.15 2.34
CA LEU A 97 -3.77 -1.30 2.47
C LEU A 97 -5.00 -2.05 1.94
N GLY A 98 -6.21 -1.58 2.23
CA GLY A 98 -7.43 -2.19 1.72
C GLY A 98 -7.59 -2.06 0.20
N GLN A 99 -7.03 -1.01 -0.41
CA GLN A 99 -7.04 -0.83 -1.87
C GLN A 99 -6.00 -1.70 -2.59
N LEU A 100 -4.88 -2.00 -1.93
CA LEU A 100 -3.77 -2.75 -2.52
C LEU A 100 -3.66 -4.19 -2.05
N ALA A 101 -4.60 -4.70 -1.24
CA ALA A 101 -4.59 -6.09 -0.78
C ALA A 101 -4.35 -7.06 -1.96
N GLY A 102 -3.28 -7.86 -1.85
CA GLY A 102 -2.85 -8.82 -2.90
C GLY A 102 -2.12 -8.20 -4.10
N ARG A 103 -1.81 -6.90 -4.10
CA ARG A 103 -1.21 -6.17 -5.24
C ARG A 103 0.01 -5.35 -4.85
N LYS A 104 0.90 -5.07 -5.81
CA LYS A 104 2.05 -4.15 -5.67
C LYS A 104 2.87 -4.39 -4.40
N ASN A 105 3.18 -5.65 -4.11
CA ASN A 105 3.93 -6.11 -2.92
C ASN A 105 3.19 -5.99 -1.57
N HIS A 106 1.86 -5.89 -1.58
CA HIS A 106 1.05 -5.96 -0.36
C HIS A 106 0.44 -7.35 -0.24
N PRO A 107 0.53 -7.99 0.94
CA PRO A 107 -0.12 -9.26 1.17
C PRO A 107 -1.65 -9.12 1.08
N GLU A 108 -2.33 -10.21 0.75
CA GLU A 108 -3.76 -10.30 0.98
C GLU A 108 -4.05 -10.15 2.48
N GLY A 109 -5.11 -9.40 2.82
CA GLY A 109 -5.44 -9.15 4.23
C GLY A 109 -4.49 -8.21 4.97
N ALA A 110 -3.63 -7.44 4.29
CA ALA A 110 -2.70 -6.51 4.94
C ALA A 110 -3.38 -5.56 5.95
N SER A 111 -4.64 -5.16 5.69
CA SER A 111 -5.43 -4.32 6.60
C SER A 111 -5.92 -5.03 7.86
N GLU A 112 -5.93 -6.37 7.87
CA GLU A 112 -6.29 -7.20 9.03
C GLU A 112 -5.05 -7.61 9.84
N LEU A 113 -3.87 -7.56 9.21
CA LEU A 113 -2.58 -7.93 9.82
C LEU A 113 -1.91 -6.79 10.61
N HIS A 114 -2.31 -5.54 10.36
CA HIS A 114 -1.68 -4.37 10.96
C HIS A 114 -2.71 -3.46 11.61
N GLU A 115 -2.43 -3.07 12.85
CA GLU A 115 -3.13 -1.97 13.50
C GLU A 115 -2.55 -0.63 13.03
N PRO A 116 -3.31 0.46 13.04
CA PRO A 116 -2.81 1.77 12.64
C PRO A 116 -1.58 2.26 13.41
N GLU A 117 -1.37 1.76 14.62
CA GLU A 117 -0.22 2.03 15.48
C GLU A 117 1.07 1.37 14.97
N ASP A 118 0.96 0.34 14.12
CA ASP A 118 2.06 -0.41 13.52
C ASP A 118 2.69 0.34 12.33
N PHE A 119 2.24 1.55 12.02
CA PHE A 119 2.82 2.39 10.98
C PHE A 119 3.71 3.48 11.56
N ALA A 120 4.94 3.53 11.06
CA ALA A 120 5.92 4.52 11.49
C ALA A 120 5.41 5.95 11.23
N VAL A 121 5.54 6.81 12.25
CA VAL A 121 5.18 8.22 12.15
C VAL A 121 6.37 8.98 11.61
N ILE A 122 6.15 9.78 10.56
CA ILE A 122 7.21 10.53 9.86
C ILE A 122 6.89 12.03 9.84
N ARG A 123 7.93 12.85 9.70
CA ARG A 123 7.82 14.28 9.40
C ARG A 123 8.16 14.51 7.93
N LEU A 124 7.41 15.43 7.32
CA LEU A 124 7.58 15.89 5.96
C LEU A 124 8.07 17.34 5.96
N ASP A 125 8.81 17.75 4.93
CA ASP A 125 9.08 19.16 4.63
C ASP A 125 7.97 19.78 3.75
N GLU A 126 8.16 21.02 3.30
CA GLU A 126 7.20 21.77 2.47
C GLU A 126 6.97 21.14 1.10
N ASP A 127 7.92 20.32 0.63
CA ASP A 127 7.87 19.60 -0.65
C ASP A 127 7.42 18.13 -0.47
N GLU A 128 6.88 17.79 0.69
CA GLU A 128 6.42 16.44 1.07
C GLU A 128 7.54 15.38 1.11
N ASN A 129 8.80 15.79 1.22
CA ASN A 129 9.92 14.85 1.39
C ASN A 129 10.05 14.43 2.86
N VAL A 130 10.41 13.16 3.07
CA VAL A 130 10.59 12.61 4.41
C VAL A 130 11.88 13.12 5.05
N ILE A 131 11.75 14.00 6.04
CA ILE A 131 12.89 14.58 6.76
C ILE A 131 13.32 13.76 7.99
N SER A 132 12.40 13.06 8.65
CA SER A 132 12.74 12.18 9.78
C SER A 132 11.60 11.21 10.15
N VAL A 133 11.95 10.12 10.82
CA VAL A 133 11.00 9.19 11.45
C VAL A 133 10.91 9.53 12.94
N VAL A 134 9.71 9.90 13.40
CA VAL A 134 9.43 10.32 14.79
C VAL A 134 9.23 9.12 15.70
N LYS A 135 8.57 8.07 15.19
CA LYS A 135 8.32 6.82 15.91
C LYS A 135 8.44 5.66 14.94
N ASN A 136 9.38 4.75 15.20
CA ASN A 136 9.49 3.50 14.46
C ASN A 136 8.37 2.56 14.92
N ALA A 137 7.73 1.91 13.95
CA ALA A 137 6.89 0.76 14.23
C ALA A 137 7.75 -0.48 14.50
N PRO A 138 7.25 -1.45 15.29
CA PRO A 138 7.88 -2.77 15.36
C PRO A 138 7.88 -3.39 13.96
N VAL A 139 9.05 -3.85 13.51
CA VAL A 139 9.18 -4.57 12.24
C VAL A 139 8.57 -5.96 12.45
N VAL A 140 7.30 -6.15 12.05
CA VAL A 140 6.69 -7.48 12.04
C VAL A 140 7.15 -8.18 10.76
N TYR A 141 8.25 -8.92 10.86
CA TYR A 141 8.66 -9.89 9.85
C TYR A 141 7.69 -11.07 9.94
N SER A 142 6.85 -11.28 8.93
CA SER A 142 5.96 -12.46 8.83
C SER A 142 6.70 -13.66 8.24
N GLY A 143 7.91 -13.94 8.72
CA GLY A 143 8.68 -15.13 8.41
C GLY A 143 9.07 -15.81 9.71
N ASP A 144 8.83 -17.12 9.81
CA ASP A 144 9.16 -17.94 10.97
C ASP A 144 10.63 -17.75 11.38
N PRO A 145 10.94 -17.37 12.64
CA PRO A 145 12.31 -17.16 13.10
C PRO A 145 13.15 -18.43 13.19
N ASP A 146 12.51 -19.60 13.16
CA ASP A 146 13.13 -20.90 13.46
C ASP A 146 13.71 -21.64 12.23
N GLU A 147 13.62 -21.06 11.02
CA GLU A 147 14.37 -21.54 9.84
C GLU A 147 15.61 -20.68 9.52
N MET A 148 16.16 -19.96 10.50
CA MET A 148 17.49 -19.35 10.35
C MET A 148 18.58 -20.37 10.69
N ASN A 149 19.04 -21.07 9.65
CA ASN A 149 20.29 -21.83 9.68
C ASN A 149 21.43 -20.87 10.11
N GLU A 150 22.16 -21.21 11.19
CA GLU A 150 23.22 -20.40 11.82
C GLU A 150 24.42 -20.10 10.89
N SER A 151 24.36 -20.37 9.59
CA SER A 151 25.42 -20.03 8.62
C SER A 151 25.27 -18.68 7.92
N ASP A 152 24.08 -18.06 7.94
CA ASP A 152 23.79 -16.92 7.04
C ASP A 152 23.73 -15.56 7.76
N GLY A 153 24.25 -15.49 8.99
CA GLY A 153 24.37 -14.23 9.76
C GLY A 153 25.40 -13.23 9.25
N LYS A 154 25.90 -13.35 8.01
CA LYS A 154 26.92 -12.45 7.44
C LYS A 154 26.44 -11.54 6.30
N GLU A 155 25.22 -11.71 5.78
CA GLU A 155 24.82 -10.97 4.56
C GLU A 155 23.53 -10.16 4.69
N ALA A 156 22.93 -10.07 5.88
CA ALA A 156 21.63 -9.40 6.05
C ALA A 156 21.66 -7.85 5.94
N PHE A 157 22.82 -7.22 5.68
CA PHE A 157 22.91 -5.76 5.53
C PHE A 157 23.59 -5.25 4.25
N ALA A 158 23.97 -6.12 3.32
CA ALA A 158 24.63 -5.72 2.09
C ALA A 158 23.81 -6.18 0.88
N THR A 159 22.88 -5.32 0.41
CA THR A 159 22.23 -5.49 -0.90
C THR A 159 23.19 -5.34 -2.08
N PHE A 160 24.46 -5.06 -1.81
CA PHE A 160 25.51 -4.91 -2.80
C PHE A 160 26.78 -5.66 -2.37
N SER A 161 27.39 -6.36 -3.31
CA SER A 161 28.71 -6.96 -3.11
C SER A 161 29.79 -5.88 -2.96
N ARG A 162 30.93 -6.24 -2.38
CA ARG A 162 32.09 -5.35 -2.26
C ARG A 162 32.53 -4.78 -3.62
N GLU A 163 32.46 -5.59 -4.67
CA GLU A 163 32.79 -5.17 -6.03
C GLU A 163 31.82 -4.12 -6.57
N GLN A 164 30.53 -4.24 -6.26
CA GLN A 164 29.51 -3.26 -6.65
C GLN A 164 29.70 -1.93 -5.92
N MET A 165 30.13 -1.97 -4.65
CA MET A 165 30.46 -0.77 -3.88
C MET A 165 31.75 -0.09 -4.37
N ASP A 166 32.78 -0.86 -4.71
CA ASP A 166 34.02 -0.32 -5.29
C ASP A 166 33.76 0.31 -6.66
N HIS A 167 32.89 -0.31 -7.46
CA HIS A 167 32.43 0.26 -8.74
C HIS A 167 31.67 1.58 -8.53
N LEU A 168 30.72 1.62 -7.59
CA LEU A 168 29.95 2.82 -7.26
C LEU A 168 30.86 3.95 -6.77
N TYR A 169 31.84 3.66 -5.91
CA TYR A 169 32.80 4.63 -5.42
C TYR A 169 33.65 5.23 -6.55
N ARG A 170 34.08 4.39 -7.51
CA ARG A 170 34.83 4.85 -8.69
C ARG A 170 33.97 5.76 -9.56
N VAL A 171 32.72 5.40 -9.84
CA VAL A 171 31.78 6.22 -10.63
C VAL A 171 31.53 7.58 -9.99
N ILE A 172 31.33 7.63 -8.66
CA ILE A 172 31.11 8.88 -7.93
C ILE A 172 32.37 9.77 -7.94
N SER A 173 33.54 9.15 -7.80
CA SER A 173 34.83 9.86 -7.83
C SER A 173 35.11 10.44 -9.23
N ASP A 174 34.84 9.66 -10.29
CA ASP A 174 35.01 10.10 -11.68
C ASP A 174 34.01 11.23 -12.06
N ALA A 175 32.86 11.29 -11.38
CA ALA A 175 31.88 12.37 -11.51
C ALA A 175 32.28 13.66 -10.78
N GLY A 176 33.45 13.70 -10.11
CA GLY A 176 33.97 14.89 -9.42
C GLY A 176 33.25 15.21 -8.11
N VAL A 177 32.45 14.28 -7.58
CA VAL A 177 31.73 14.44 -6.31
C VAL A 177 32.67 14.03 -5.16
N GLU A 178 33.64 14.87 -4.85
CA GLU A 178 34.51 14.69 -3.69
C GLU A 178 33.87 15.28 -2.42
N ASP A 179 32.77 14.66 -1.97
CA ASP A 179 32.15 15.00 -0.68
C ASP A 179 32.51 13.95 0.39
N GLU A 180 33.28 14.37 1.40
CA GLU A 180 33.66 13.56 2.57
C GLU A 180 32.44 12.89 3.25
N ARG A 181 31.25 13.51 3.19
CA ARG A 181 30.02 12.98 3.77
C ARG A 181 29.51 11.76 2.99
N VAL A 182 29.64 11.78 1.66
CA VAL A 182 29.28 10.65 0.79
C VAL A 182 30.20 9.47 1.04
N LYS A 183 31.51 9.73 1.16
CA LYS A 183 32.51 8.70 1.53
C LYS A 183 32.20 8.07 2.90
N THR A 184 31.87 8.89 3.89
CA THR A 184 31.50 8.43 5.24
C THR A 184 30.20 7.63 5.25
N MET A 185 29.19 8.03 4.46
CA MET A 185 27.93 7.30 4.32
C MET A 185 28.12 5.93 3.65
N LEU A 186 28.97 5.84 2.62
CA LEU A 186 29.25 4.59 1.92
C LEU A 186 30.15 3.64 2.72
N GLN A 187 30.99 4.17 3.62
CA GLN A 187 31.89 3.37 4.47
C GLN A 187 31.28 2.94 5.81
N ARG A 188 30.27 3.65 6.33
CA ARG A 188 29.59 3.32 7.58
C ARG A 188 29.04 1.88 7.68
N PRO A 189 28.51 1.25 6.60
CA PRO A 189 28.06 -0.13 6.64
C PRO A 189 29.17 -1.17 6.86
N TYR A 190 30.44 -0.80 6.72
CA TYR A 190 31.58 -1.75 6.75
C TYR A 190 32.62 -1.50 7.85
N ILE A 191 32.48 -0.43 8.65
CA ILE A 191 33.47 -0.12 9.71
C ILE A 191 33.24 -0.95 10.99
N ASP A 192 32.07 -1.58 11.19
CA ASP A 192 31.78 -2.31 12.44
C ASP A 192 32.39 -3.73 12.54
N HIS A 193 33.27 -4.10 11.60
CA HIS A 193 34.02 -5.37 11.64
C HIS A 193 35.51 -5.21 12.01
N ARG A 194 35.98 -4.02 12.41
CA ARG A 194 37.41 -3.81 12.75
C ARG A 194 37.73 -3.54 14.22
N ASN A 195 36.75 -3.46 15.12
CA ASN A 195 36.99 -3.17 16.54
C ASN A 195 36.40 -4.23 17.49
N ARG A 196 36.45 -5.50 17.10
CA ARG A 196 36.27 -6.63 18.01
C ARG A 196 37.41 -7.63 17.81
N GLU A 197 38.58 -7.26 18.33
CA GLU A 197 39.61 -8.18 18.82
C GLU A 197 39.94 -7.79 20.27
#